data_AF-A0A973UXB7-F1
#
_entry.id   AF-A0A973UXB7-F1
#
_cell.length_a   1.000
_cell.length_b   1.000
_cell.length_c   1.000
_cell.angle_alpha   90.00
_cell.angle_beta   90.00
_cell.angle_gamma   90.00
#
_symmetry.space_group_name_H-M   'P 1'
#
loop_
_entity.id
_entity.type
_entity.pdbx_description
1 polymer ?
#
loop_
_entity_poly.entity_id
_entity_poly.type
_entity_poly.pdbx_seq_one_letter_code
_entity_poly.pdbx_strand_id
1 'polypeptide(L)'
;MAAVRSDIQTDATARERFVAGVVALNAEQSGYTTAQLNQLLSPAIPGFRLYGVDQPLTTWDLFVLWHFVAMQMPSTPPRPMRNLAHGGPIFLPWHRMFLLRLEQQIQRVTGDADAGLPYWDWTADGGLPADQQHESNLWGASGLGDSRGDVVSGPLGAMRVRLAGFGAQLWSVAPRPLQRAAGSDPDVPGLPVSDDAKLSLEAGLAYDTAPWDVSADGFRNRVEGWIDPRRPGQVAAPQMHNRVHVWVGGDMGPGSSPNDPLFYLNHCNVDRLWEGWLARTGRIYQPGVGADQAPSGQGVNDTMVTLLGEPLTPAQVLDASAWYAYDRLPA
;
A
#
# COMPACT_ATOMS: atom_id res chain seq x y z
N MET A 1 8.35 -12.37 -20.09
CA MET A 1 7.84 -13.34 -19.08
C MET A 1 7.08 -12.53 -18.05
N ALA A 2 6.22 -13.13 -17.20
CA ALA A 2 5.64 -12.40 -16.08
C ALA A 2 6.78 -11.94 -15.15
N ALA A 3 6.71 -10.72 -14.63
CA ALA A 3 7.73 -10.21 -13.72
C ALA A 3 7.75 -11.04 -12.42
N VAL A 4 8.93 -11.27 -11.86
CA VAL A 4 9.05 -11.97 -10.56
C VAL A 4 9.29 -10.94 -9.48
N ARG A 5 8.43 -10.95 -8.47
CA ARG A 5 8.54 -10.13 -7.25
C ARG A 5 9.31 -10.92 -6.20
N SER A 6 10.47 -10.42 -5.81
CA SER A 6 11.39 -11.05 -4.86
C SER A 6 11.59 -10.20 -3.61
N ASP A 7 12.20 -10.80 -2.58
CA ASP A 7 12.51 -10.10 -1.33
C ASP A 7 13.62 -9.06 -1.50
N ILE A 8 13.29 -7.78 -1.26
CA ILE A 8 14.21 -6.65 -1.43
C ILE A 8 15.47 -6.74 -0.55
N GLN A 9 15.40 -7.46 0.57
CA GLN A 9 16.52 -7.61 1.49
C GLN A 9 17.56 -8.61 0.97
N THR A 10 17.15 -9.55 0.11
CA THR A 10 18.03 -10.63 -0.39
C THR A 10 18.32 -10.54 -1.90
N ASP A 11 17.48 -9.83 -2.66
CA ASP A 11 17.66 -9.60 -4.09
C ASP A 11 18.11 -8.15 -4.36
N ALA A 12 19.43 -7.97 -4.47
CA ALA A 12 20.02 -6.67 -4.75
C ALA A 12 19.62 -6.12 -6.14
N THR A 13 19.42 -6.99 -7.13
CA THR A 13 19.03 -6.57 -8.48
C THR A 13 17.59 -6.06 -8.50
N ALA A 14 16.67 -6.73 -7.80
CA ALA A 14 15.31 -6.23 -7.64
C ALA A 14 15.29 -4.89 -6.88
N ARG A 15 16.13 -4.74 -5.84
CA ARG A 15 16.28 -3.47 -5.12
C ARG A 15 16.77 -2.34 -6.03
N GLU A 16 17.81 -2.57 -6.83
CA GLU A 16 18.35 -1.58 -7.76
C GLU A 16 17.31 -1.15 -8.81
N ARG A 17 16.60 -2.12 -9.41
CA ARG A 17 15.52 -1.86 -10.38
C ARG A 17 14.39 -1.02 -9.78
N PHE A 18 13.95 -1.39 -8.58
CA PHE A 18 12.90 -0.66 -7.86
C PHE A 18 13.33 0.77 -7.56
N VAL A 19 14.51 0.95 -6.95
CA VAL A 19 15.03 2.28 -6.59
C VAL A 19 15.22 3.18 -7.82
N ALA A 20 15.73 2.63 -8.92
CA ALA A 20 15.86 3.37 -10.18
C ALA A 20 14.48 3.81 -10.72
N GLY A 21 13.49 2.92 -10.71
CA GLY A 21 12.13 3.20 -11.15
C GLY A 21 11.44 4.29 -10.34
N VAL A 22 11.47 4.21 -9.00
CA VAL A 22 10.79 5.19 -8.14
C VAL A 22 11.43 6.58 -8.24
N VAL A 23 12.77 6.66 -8.32
CA VAL A 23 13.47 7.93 -8.53
C VAL A 23 13.12 8.53 -9.90
N ALA A 24 13.06 7.71 -10.95
CA ALA A 24 12.68 8.17 -12.28
C ALA A 24 11.23 8.69 -12.30
N LEU A 25 10.28 7.99 -11.68
CA LEU A 25 8.88 8.43 -11.61
C LEU A 25 8.68 9.70 -10.76
N ASN A 26 9.50 9.93 -9.72
CA ASN A 26 9.49 11.16 -8.93
C ASN A 26 10.16 12.35 -9.63
N ALA A 27 10.88 12.11 -10.73
CA ALA A 27 11.45 13.14 -11.59
C ALA A 27 10.59 13.40 -12.84
N GLU A 28 9.89 12.37 -13.35
CA GLU A 28 9.05 12.45 -14.55
C GLU A 28 7.86 13.38 -14.33
N GLN A 29 7.76 14.43 -15.16
CA GLN A 29 6.63 15.36 -15.11
C GLN A 29 5.34 14.69 -15.58
N SER A 30 4.28 14.83 -14.79
CA SER A 30 2.95 14.28 -15.13
C SER A 30 2.24 15.04 -16.25
N GLY A 31 2.70 16.26 -16.56
CA GLY A 31 2.00 17.20 -17.44
C GLY A 31 0.88 17.98 -16.75
N TYR A 32 0.65 17.78 -15.45
CA TYR A 32 -0.34 18.51 -14.66
C TYR A 32 0.31 19.36 -13.57
N THR A 33 -0.35 20.49 -13.26
CA THR A 33 -0.11 21.24 -12.03
C THR A 33 -1.15 20.92 -10.96
N THR A 34 -0.82 21.27 -9.72
CA THR A 34 -1.75 21.24 -8.58
C THR A 34 -3.09 21.92 -8.89
N ALA A 35 -3.07 23.14 -9.45
CA ALA A 35 -4.30 23.87 -9.75
C ALA A 35 -5.16 23.17 -10.82
N GLN A 36 -4.52 22.60 -11.85
CA GLN A 36 -5.22 21.85 -12.89
C GLN A 36 -5.89 20.60 -12.34
N LEU A 37 -5.19 19.80 -11.53
CA LEU A 37 -5.79 18.61 -10.90
C LEU A 37 -6.89 18.98 -9.92
N ASN A 38 -6.71 20.06 -9.15
CA ASN A 38 -7.75 20.55 -8.25
C ASN A 38 -9.03 20.92 -9.02
N GLN A 39 -8.89 21.63 -10.15
CA GLN A 39 -10.00 22.02 -11.02
C GLN A 39 -10.68 20.80 -11.65
N LEU A 40 -9.91 19.78 -12.05
CA LEU A 40 -10.42 18.57 -12.69
C LEU A 40 -11.19 17.68 -11.72
N LEU A 41 -10.67 17.52 -10.50
CA LEU A 41 -11.14 16.52 -9.53
C LEU A 41 -12.19 17.06 -8.54
N SER A 42 -12.10 18.33 -8.14
CA SER A 42 -13.03 18.93 -7.16
C SER A 42 -14.52 18.83 -7.53
N PRO A 43 -14.92 18.91 -8.82
CA PRO A 43 -16.33 18.71 -9.20
C PRO A 43 -16.76 17.24 -9.19
N ALA A 44 -15.83 16.31 -9.44
CA ALA A 44 -16.12 14.88 -9.56
C ALA A 44 -16.12 14.16 -8.21
N ILE A 45 -15.40 14.70 -7.22
CA ILE A 45 -15.17 14.05 -5.93
C ILE A 45 -15.70 14.96 -4.81
N PRO A 46 -16.86 14.64 -4.23
CA PRO A 46 -17.43 15.43 -3.15
C PRO A 46 -16.45 15.63 -2.00
N GLY A 47 -16.25 16.89 -1.59
CA GLY A 47 -15.37 17.25 -0.48
C GLY A 47 -13.87 17.26 -0.83
N PHE A 48 -13.45 16.74 -1.98
CA PHE A 48 -12.05 16.79 -2.39
C PHE A 48 -11.62 18.23 -2.69
N ARG A 49 -10.51 18.64 -2.08
CA ARG A 49 -9.81 19.88 -2.38
C ARG A 49 -8.31 19.64 -2.26
N LEU A 50 -7.56 20.22 -3.17
CA LEU A 50 -6.11 20.28 -3.11
C LEU A 50 -5.69 21.72 -2.80
N TYR A 51 -5.15 21.91 -1.60
CA TYR A 51 -4.76 23.21 -1.05
C TYR A 51 -3.29 23.52 -1.33
N GLY A 52 -2.84 24.73 -0.98
CA GLY A 52 -1.43 25.09 -0.99
C GLY A 52 -0.93 25.67 -2.31
N VAL A 53 0.34 25.39 -2.64
CA VAL A 53 1.03 26.05 -3.77
C VAL A 53 0.65 25.42 -5.10
N ASP A 54 0.46 26.24 -6.14
CA ASP A 54 0.39 25.72 -7.51
C ASP A 54 1.81 25.37 -8.00
N GLN A 55 2.02 24.13 -8.41
CA GLN A 55 3.30 23.63 -8.89
C GLN A 55 3.12 22.46 -9.85
N PRO A 56 4.10 22.17 -10.72
CA PRO A 56 4.13 20.93 -11.50
C PRO A 56 4.18 19.70 -10.59
N LEU A 57 3.42 18.68 -10.95
CA LEU A 57 3.40 17.39 -10.28
C LEU A 57 4.05 16.31 -11.13
N THR A 58 4.60 15.30 -10.48
CA THR A 58 5.28 14.17 -11.13
C THR A 58 4.36 12.98 -11.28
N THR A 59 4.75 12.00 -12.10
CA THR A 59 4.01 10.74 -12.21
C THR A 59 3.88 10.06 -10.84
N TRP A 60 4.91 10.15 -9.98
CA TRP A 60 4.84 9.67 -8.59
C TRP A 60 3.75 10.37 -7.77
N ASP A 61 3.65 11.71 -7.88
CA ASP A 61 2.65 12.49 -7.14
C ASP A 61 1.22 12.11 -7.54
N LEU A 62 0.99 11.63 -8.77
CA LEU A 62 -0.31 11.12 -9.20
C LEU A 62 -0.74 9.86 -8.44
N PHE A 63 0.21 8.99 -8.05
CA PHE A 63 -0.10 7.82 -7.22
C PHE A 63 -0.44 8.23 -5.78
N VAL A 64 0.27 9.23 -5.23
CA VAL A 64 -0.04 9.80 -3.91
C VAL A 64 -1.45 10.39 -3.90
N LEU A 65 -1.79 11.18 -4.93
CA LEU A 65 -3.12 11.74 -5.11
C LEU A 65 -4.19 10.66 -5.26
N TRP A 66 -3.93 9.64 -6.07
CA TRP A 66 -4.88 8.55 -6.32
C TRP A 66 -5.24 7.81 -5.02
N HIS A 67 -4.25 7.40 -4.25
CA HIS A 67 -4.49 6.75 -2.97
C HIS A 67 -5.28 7.64 -2.01
N PHE A 68 -4.87 8.90 -1.87
CA PHE A 68 -5.57 9.85 -1.01
C PHE A 68 -7.03 10.03 -1.41
N VAL A 69 -7.30 10.17 -2.71
CA VAL A 69 -8.64 10.30 -3.29
C VAL A 69 -9.50 9.07 -2.96
N ALA A 70 -8.98 7.86 -3.18
CA ALA A 70 -9.73 6.63 -2.92
C ALA A 70 -10.11 6.51 -1.43
N MET A 71 -9.25 6.99 -0.52
CA MET A 71 -9.55 7.07 0.91
C MET A 71 -10.66 8.06 1.28
N GLN A 72 -10.84 9.13 0.50
CA GLN A 72 -11.90 10.12 0.75
C GLN A 72 -13.27 9.70 0.21
N MET A 73 -13.32 8.68 -0.66
CA MET A 73 -14.58 8.21 -1.24
C MET A 73 -15.24 7.18 -0.31
N PRO A 74 -16.40 7.48 0.31
CA PRO A 74 -17.05 6.55 1.21
C PRO A 74 -17.73 5.40 0.44
N SER A 75 -17.76 4.22 1.06
CA SER A 75 -18.63 3.12 0.64
C SER A 75 -20.09 3.36 1.06
N THR A 76 -21.05 2.65 0.46
CA THR A 76 -22.47 2.71 0.85
C THR A 76 -22.99 1.34 1.31
N PRO A 77 -23.65 1.22 2.48
CA PRO A 77 -23.87 2.29 3.47
C PRO A 77 -22.55 2.74 4.14
N PRO A 78 -22.47 3.99 4.61
CA PRO A 78 -21.26 4.50 5.23
C PRO A 78 -20.95 3.73 6.53
N ARG A 79 -19.67 3.43 6.74
CA ARG A 79 -19.13 2.83 7.97
C ARG A 79 -17.85 3.58 8.36
N PRO A 80 -17.51 3.67 9.65
CA PRO A 80 -16.23 4.22 10.08
C PRO A 80 -15.09 3.50 9.36
N MET A 81 -14.12 4.28 8.86
CA MET A 81 -12.90 3.81 8.19
C MET A 81 -13.07 3.07 6.85
N ARG A 82 -14.28 2.62 6.49
CA ARG A 82 -14.54 1.92 5.24
C ARG A 82 -14.75 2.86 4.06
N ASN A 83 -13.77 2.88 3.17
CA ASN A 83 -13.75 3.68 1.94
C ASN A 83 -13.47 2.78 0.72
N LEU A 84 -13.24 3.38 -0.45
CA LEU A 84 -13.03 2.64 -1.71
C LEU A 84 -11.62 2.02 -1.86
N ALA A 85 -10.79 2.06 -0.81
CA ALA A 85 -9.48 1.41 -0.78
C ALA A 85 -9.14 0.70 0.56
N HIS A 86 -9.86 0.97 1.65
CA HIS A 86 -9.53 0.52 3.02
C HIS A 86 -10.78 0.21 3.86
N GLY A 87 -10.56 -0.47 4.98
CA GLY A 87 -11.54 -0.72 6.03
C GLY A 87 -12.67 -1.65 5.60
N GLY A 88 -12.48 -2.40 4.53
CA GLY A 88 -13.48 -3.29 3.95
C GLY A 88 -12.88 -4.25 2.91
N PRO A 89 -13.71 -5.16 2.38
CA PRO A 89 -13.31 -6.19 1.43
C PRO A 89 -12.42 -5.72 0.27
N ILE A 90 -12.60 -4.49 -0.20
CA ILE A 90 -11.89 -3.96 -1.36
C ILE A 90 -10.39 -3.73 -1.13
N PHE A 91 -9.93 -3.73 0.12
CA PHE A 91 -8.56 -3.39 0.50
C PHE A 91 -7.50 -4.13 -0.33
N LEU A 92 -7.58 -5.47 -0.37
CA LEU A 92 -6.59 -6.30 -1.06
C LEU A 92 -6.63 -6.14 -2.59
N PRO A 93 -7.78 -6.28 -3.29
CA PRO A 93 -7.83 -6.13 -4.74
C PRO A 93 -7.48 -4.71 -5.21
N TRP A 94 -7.89 -3.67 -4.47
CA TRP A 94 -7.58 -2.29 -4.83
C TRP A 94 -6.08 -2.04 -4.80
N HIS A 95 -5.42 -2.46 -3.72
CA HIS A 95 -3.96 -2.32 -3.61
C HIS A 95 -3.22 -3.19 -4.63
N ARG A 96 -3.71 -4.39 -4.96
CA ARG A 96 -3.14 -5.20 -6.05
C ARG A 96 -3.18 -4.46 -7.39
N MET A 97 -4.32 -3.88 -7.76
CA MET A 97 -4.42 -3.07 -8.98
C MET A 97 -3.49 -1.85 -8.92
N PHE A 98 -3.43 -1.17 -7.77
CA PHE A 98 -2.56 -0.02 -7.57
C PHE A 98 -1.08 -0.38 -7.77
N LEU A 99 -0.62 -1.48 -7.19
CA LEU A 99 0.73 -2.04 -7.38
C LEU A 99 0.99 -2.39 -8.85
N LEU A 100 0.04 -3.07 -9.52
CA LEU A 100 0.14 -3.40 -10.94
C LEU A 100 0.35 -2.16 -11.81
N ARG A 101 -0.37 -1.07 -11.53
CA ARG A 101 -0.19 0.19 -12.26
C ARG A 101 1.17 0.82 -11.99
N LEU A 102 1.67 0.78 -10.76
CA LEU A 102 3.02 1.28 -10.48
C LEU A 102 4.08 0.46 -11.22
N GLU A 103 4.00 -0.87 -11.15
CA GLU A 103 4.92 -1.79 -11.82
C GLU A 103 5.00 -1.49 -13.32
N GLN A 104 3.86 -1.30 -13.98
CA GLN A 104 3.78 -0.90 -15.38
C GLN A 104 4.43 0.48 -15.65
N GLN A 105 4.28 1.45 -14.76
CA GLN A 105 4.96 2.75 -14.90
C GLN A 105 6.47 2.65 -14.70
N ILE A 106 6.93 1.82 -13.77
CA ILE A 106 8.37 1.55 -13.57
C ILE A 106 8.94 0.91 -14.83
N GLN A 107 8.33 -0.17 -15.33
CA GLN A 107 8.75 -0.84 -16.57
C GLN A 107 8.80 0.14 -17.75
N ARG A 108 7.83 1.06 -17.85
CA ARG A 108 7.78 2.09 -18.89
C ARG A 108 8.94 3.08 -18.77
N VAL A 109 9.18 3.64 -17.58
CA VAL A 109 10.16 4.72 -17.41
C VAL A 109 11.60 4.21 -17.44
N THR A 110 11.83 2.95 -17.04
CA THR A 110 13.16 2.32 -17.08
C THR A 110 13.44 1.60 -18.40
N GLY A 111 12.41 1.24 -19.16
CA GLY A 111 12.53 0.36 -20.32
C GLY A 111 12.83 -1.10 -19.96
N ASP A 112 12.75 -1.47 -18.68
CA ASP A 112 12.99 -2.82 -18.19
C ASP A 112 11.65 -3.55 -17.99
N ALA A 113 11.24 -4.35 -18.97
CA ALA A 113 10.00 -5.13 -18.91
C ALA A 113 10.02 -6.25 -17.85
N ASP A 114 11.19 -6.61 -17.33
CA ASP A 114 11.35 -7.64 -16.29
C ASP A 114 11.41 -7.01 -14.88
N ALA A 115 11.27 -5.69 -14.75
CA ALA A 115 11.18 -5.03 -13.46
C ALA A 115 9.87 -5.43 -12.75
N GLY A 116 9.99 -6.27 -11.73
CA GLY A 116 8.94 -6.59 -10.77
C GLY A 116 9.09 -5.76 -9.50
N LEU A 117 7.96 -5.39 -8.88
CA LEU A 117 7.98 -4.73 -7.57
C LEU A 117 8.44 -5.72 -6.50
N PRO A 118 9.58 -5.49 -5.81
CA PRO A 118 9.97 -6.37 -4.73
C PRO A 118 9.05 -6.21 -3.52
N TYR A 119 9.05 -7.19 -2.62
CA TYR A 119 8.37 -7.09 -1.34
C TYR A 119 9.39 -6.91 -0.20
N TRP A 120 8.94 -6.32 0.91
CA TRP A 120 9.68 -6.32 2.17
C TRP A 120 9.02 -7.30 3.13
N ASP A 121 9.69 -8.42 3.44
CA ASP A 121 9.22 -9.34 4.48
C ASP A 121 9.49 -8.77 5.87
N TRP A 122 8.66 -7.82 6.28
CA TRP A 122 8.75 -7.17 7.58
C TRP A 122 8.68 -8.15 8.76
N THR A 123 8.24 -9.40 8.55
CA THR A 123 8.27 -10.41 9.62
C THR A 123 9.67 -10.93 9.92
N ALA A 124 10.59 -10.87 8.94
CA ALA A 124 11.99 -11.21 9.14
C ALA A 124 12.67 -10.17 10.04
N ASP A 125 12.48 -8.88 9.74
CA ASP A 125 12.95 -7.80 10.59
C ASP A 125 12.24 -7.78 11.95
N GLY A 126 10.94 -8.11 12.00
CA GLY A 126 10.20 -8.25 13.25
C GLY A 126 10.78 -9.31 14.20
N GLY A 127 11.50 -10.31 13.68
CA GLY A 127 12.21 -11.31 14.48
C GLY A 127 13.45 -10.77 15.22
N LEU A 128 13.94 -9.57 14.87
CA LEU A 128 15.03 -8.90 15.55
C LEU A 128 14.54 -8.19 16.83
N PRO A 129 15.43 -7.92 17.81
CA PRO A 129 15.14 -7.01 18.92
C PRO A 129 14.61 -5.67 18.40
N ALA A 130 13.55 -5.14 19.04
CA ALA A 130 12.82 -3.96 18.55
C ALA A 130 13.73 -2.74 18.30
N ASP A 131 14.74 -2.54 19.15
CA ASP A 131 15.74 -1.49 19.06
C ASP A 131 16.72 -1.68 17.89
N GLN A 132 16.80 -2.87 17.28
CA GLN A 132 17.69 -3.16 16.14
C GLN A 132 16.98 -3.18 14.79
N GLN A 133 15.65 -3.19 14.76
CA GLN A 133 14.87 -3.30 13.52
C GLN A 133 15.09 -2.11 12.56
N HIS A 134 15.28 -0.92 13.12
CA HIS A 134 15.56 0.31 12.36
C HIS A 134 17.01 0.40 11.83
N GLU A 135 17.83 -0.62 12.12
CA GLU A 135 19.22 -0.80 11.68
C GLU A 135 19.40 -2.06 10.82
N SER A 136 18.30 -2.73 10.42
CA SER A 136 18.36 -3.86 9.50
C SER A 136 19.02 -3.50 8.16
N ASN A 137 19.37 -4.52 7.37
CA ASN A 137 19.98 -4.34 6.06
C ASN A 137 19.07 -3.67 5.01
N LEU A 138 17.82 -3.37 5.36
CA LEU A 138 16.90 -2.58 4.55
C LEU A 138 17.34 -1.12 4.41
N TRP A 139 18.06 -0.60 5.42
CA TRP A 139 18.37 0.83 5.55
C TRP A 139 19.75 1.21 5.03
N GLY A 140 19.99 2.52 5.00
CA GLY A 140 21.26 3.11 4.59
C GLY A 140 21.37 3.34 3.09
N ALA A 141 22.49 3.94 2.67
CA ALA A 141 22.69 4.44 1.31
C ALA A 141 22.61 3.35 0.22
N SER A 142 22.98 2.10 0.54
CA SER A 142 22.87 0.94 -0.35
C SER A 142 21.51 0.22 -0.27
N GLY A 143 20.71 0.56 0.73
CA GLY A 143 19.35 0.09 0.96
C GLY A 143 18.33 1.14 0.51
N LEU A 144 17.39 1.46 1.39
CA LEU A 144 16.30 2.40 1.14
C LEU A 144 16.51 3.76 1.82
N GLY A 145 17.76 4.14 2.08
CA GLY A 145 18.09 5.41 2.73
C GLY A 145 17.85 5.38 4.25
N ASP A 146 17.71 6.55 4.85
CA ASP A 146 17.64 6.72 6.31
C ASP A 146 16.32 6.17 6.87
N SER A 147 16.38 5.51 8.04
CA SER A 147 15.20 4.96 8.72
C SER A 147 14.47 6.00 9.58
N ARG A 148 15.14 7.11 9.92
CA ARG A 148 14.63 8.18 10.79
C ARG A 148 15.07 9.55 10.28
N GLY A 149 14.20 10.55 10.46
CA GLY A 149 14.45 11.92 10.03
C GLY A 149 14.24 12.11 8.53
N ASP A 150 14.92 13.11 7.97
CA ASP A 150 14.94 13.35 6.53
C ASP A 150 15.75 12.25 5.84
N VAL A 151 15.16 11.62 4.82
CA VAL A 151 15.84 10.67 3.96
C VAL A 151 16.71 11.44 2.98
N VAL A 152 18.02 11.40 3.22
CA VAL A 152 19.05 12.11 2.44
C VAL A 152 20.13 11.17 1.92
N SER A 153 20.23 9.95 2.46
CA SER A 153 21.18 8.94 2.02
C SER A 153 20.67 8.09 0.86
N GLY A 154 21.60 7.66 0.02
CA GLY A 154 21.32 6.82 -1.16
C GLY A 154 20.50 7.53 -2.24
N PRO A 155 20.05 6.80 -3.27
CA PRO A 155 19.31 7.40 -4.39
C PRO A 155 17.96 7.99 -3.99
N LEU A 156 17.31 7.45 -2.94
CA LEU A 156 16.03 8.00 -2.45
C LEU A 156 16.16 9.40 -1.84
N GLY A 157 17.38 9.84 -1.46
CA GLY A 157 17.64 11.23 -1.05
C GLY A 157 17.36 12.28 -2.13
N ALA A 158 17.22 11.87 -3.40
CA ALA A 158 16.80 12.75 -4.49
C ALA A 158 15.28 12.96 -4.56
N MET A 159 14.47 12.09 -3.95
CA MET A 159 13.02 12.19 -4.00
C MET A 159 12.50 13.40 -3.25
N ARG A 160 11.43 14.01 -3.77
CA ARG A 160 10.75 15.12 -3.12
C ARG A 160 9.28 14.80 -2.90
N VAL A 161 8.82 15.08 -1.69
CA VAL A 161 7.40 15.11 -1.33
C VAL A 161 6.84 16.47 -1.72
N ARG A 162 5.81 16.46 -2.56
CA ARG A 162 5.09 17.67 -3.01
C ARG A 162 3.64 17.70 -2.54
N LEU A 163 3.08 16.54 -2.20
CA LEU A 163 1.71 16.40 -1.69
C LEU A 163 1.75 15.80 -0.28
N ALA A 164 1.16 16.47 0.70
CA ALA A 164 1.12 16.02 2.09
C ALA A 164 -0.33 15.99 2.62
N GLY A 165 -0.72 14.85 3.18
CA GLY A 165 -2.02 14.64 3.81
C GLY A 165 -2.04 15.13 5.25
N PHE A 166 -3.06 15.89 5.62
CA PHE A 166 -3.34 16.35 6.98
C PHE A 166 -4.79 15.99 7.34
N GLY A 167 -4.98 14.81 7.92
CA GLY A 167 -6.31 14.24 8.12
C GLY A 167 -7.04 14.03 6.79
N ALA A 168 -8.20 14.64 6.63
CA ALA A 168 -9.02 14.57 5.41
C ALA A 168 -8.62 15.60 4.32
N GLN A 169 -7.56 16.38 4.54
CA GLN A 169 -7.11 17.40 3.58
C GLN A 169 -5.81 16.98 2.89
N LEU A 170 -5.69 17.28 1.59
CA LEU A 170 -4.45 17.14 0.84
C LEU A 170 -3.88 18.51 0.49
N TRP A 171 -2.61 18.70 0.80
CA TRP A 171 -1.90 19.97 0.60
C TRP A 171 -0.74 19.79 -0.37
N SER A 172 -0.68 20.65 -1.37
CA SER A 172 0.51 20.90 -2.17
C SER A 172 1.47 21.77 -1.37
N VAL A 173 2.62 21.20 -1.02
CA VAL A 173 3.64 21.82 -0.16
C VAL A 173 4.88 22.17 -0.96
N ALA A 174 5.71 23.08 -0.43
CA ALA A 174 7.04 23.29 -0.99
C ALA A 174 7.81 21.95 -1.01
N PRO A 175 8.47 21.59 -2.13
CA PRO A 175 9.18 20.31 -2.23
C PRO A 175 10.16 20.11 -1.09
N ARG A 176 10.04 18.99 -0.38
CA ARG A 176 10.90 18.63 0.76
C ARG A 176 11.37 17.18 0.70
N PRO A 177 12.41 16.78 1.45
CA PRO A 177 12.77 15.37 1.59
C PRO A 177 11.61 14.53 2.13
N LEU A 178 11.68 13.23 1.83
CA LEU A 178 10.90 12.19 2.50
C LEU A 178 11.29 12.14 3.98
N GLN A 179 10.32 11.90 4.87
CA GLN A 179 10.54 11.84 6.32
C GLN A 179 10.08 10.51 6.91
N ARG A 180 10.86 9.96 7.85
CA ARG A 180 10.54 8.71 8.55
C ARG A 180 10.82 8.81 10.05
N ALA A 181 10.24 7.89 10.82
CA ALA A 181 10.40 7.81 12.27
C ALA A 181 10.43 6.35 12.76
N ALA A 182 11.11 5.46 12.04
CA ALA A 182 11.11 4.01 12.27
C ALA A 182 11.29 3.61 13.75
N GLY A 183 10.28 2.95 14.33
CA GLY A 183 10.31 2.43 15.71
C GLY A 183 10.41 3.50 16.80
N SER A 184 10.09 4.76 16.49
CA SER A 184 10.09 5.85 17.48
C SER A 184 8.77 5.97 18.25
N ASP A 185 7.69 5.34 17.78
CA ASP A 185 6.40 5.31 18.46
C ASP A 185 6.43 4.32 19.64
N PRO A 186 6.25 4.76 20.89
CA PRO A 186 6.28 3.89 22.06
C PRO A 186 5.13 2.87 22.11
N ASP A 187 4.00 3.14 21.43
CA ASP A 187 2.86 2.23 21.36
C ASP A 187 3.04 1.17 20.25
N VAL A 188 3.94 1.44 19.28
CA VAL A 188 4.31 0.51 18.20
C VAL A 188 5.85 0.41 18.09
N PRO A 189 6.53 -0.17 19.09
CA PRO A 189 7.99 -0.17 19.14
C PRO A 189 8.65 -1.16 18.17
N GLY A 190 7.90 -2.13 17.63
CA GLY A 190 8.41 -3.16 16.74
C GLY A 190 7.43 -3.55 15.64
N LEU A 191 7.96 -4.11 14.57
CA LEU A 191 7.26 -4.67 13.42
C LEU A 191 6.48 -5.95 13.77
N PRO A 192 5.55 -6.40 12.92
CA PRO A 192 4.92 -7.70 13.09
C PRO A 192 5.95 -8.85 12.96
N VAL A 193 5.69 -9.98 13.61
CA VAL A 193 6.56 -11.17 13.61
C VAL A 193 5.97 -12.29 12.75
N SER A 194 6.76 -13.33 12.44
CA SER A 194 6.30 -14.43 11.57
C SER A 194 5.07 -15.17 12.12
N ASP A 195 4.88 -15.22 13.44
CA ASP A 195 3.68 -15.82 14.04
C ASP A 195 2.42 -14.98 13.78
N ASP A 196 2.53 -13.65 13.62
CA ASP A 196 1.39 -12.79 13.23
C ASP A 196 0.91 -13.13 11.81
N ALA A 197 1.85 -13.36 10.89
CA ALA A 197 1.56 -13.78 9.52
C ALA A 197 0.91 -15.17 9.47
N LYS A 198 1.45 -16.15 10.23
CA LYS A 198 0.87 -17.50 10.29
C LYS A 198 -0.57 -17.50 10.81
N LEU A 199 -0.85 -16.75 11.86
CA LEU A 199 -2.20 -16.63 12.42
C LEU A 199 -3.17 -15.92 11.45
N SER A 200 -2.66 -15.06 10.59
CA SER A 200 -3.47 -14.43 9.54
C SER A 200 -3.70 -15.34 8.34
N LEU A 201 -2.89 -16.38 8.16
CA LEU A 201 -3.00 -17.39 7.09
C LEU A 201 -3.67 -18.70 7.52
N GLU A 202 -4.25 -18.73 8.73
CA GLU A 202 -4.84 -19.93 9.30
C GLU A 202 -5.89 -20.57 8.38
N ALA A 203 -5.88 -21.90 8.30
CA ALA A 203 -6.80 -22.65 7.45
C ALA A 203 -8.25 -22.47 7.92
N GLY A 204 -9.18 -22.32 6.95
CA GLY A 204 -10.60 -22.16 7.22
C GLY A 204 -11.05 -20.72 7.47
N LEU A 205 -10.13 -19.74 7.48
CA LEU A 205 -10.50 -18.33 7.49
C LEU A 205 -11.29 -17.96 6.24
N ALA A 206 -12.42 -17.28 6.43
CA ALA A 206 -13.11 -16.55 5.38
C ALA A 206 -12.20 -15.45 4.81
N TYR A 207 -12.44 -15.04 3.56
CA TYR A 207 -11.76 -13.87 3.01
C TYR A 207 -12.07 -12.64 3.86
N ASP A 208 -13.37 -12.42 4.10
CA ASP A 208 -13.92 -11.38 4.94
C ASP A 208 -15.32 -11.82 5.39
N THR A 209 -15.92 -11.12 6.36
CA THR A 209 -17.26 -11.44 6.87
C THR A 209 -18.11 -10.19 7.07
N ALA A 210 -19.44 -10.36 7.15
CA ALA A 210 -20.33 -9.28 7.56
C ALA A 210 -19.93 -8.79 8.97
N PRO A 211 -19.96 -7.47 9.26
CA PRO A 211 -20.60 -6.41 8.48
C PRO A 211 -19.70 -5.76 7.39
N TRP A 212 -18.61 -6.42 6.99
CA TRP A 212 -17.69 -5.99 5.93
C TRP A 212 -16.98 -4.68 6.27
N ASP A 213 -16.63 -4.49 7.54
CA ASP A 213 -15.93 -3.30 8.03
C ASP A 213 -14.75 -3.71 8.94
N VAL A 214 -14.14 -2.74 9.63
CA VAL A 214 -12.99 -2.95 10.51
C VAL A 214 -13.27 -3.82 11.74
N SER A 215 -14.54 -4.16 12.02
CA SER A 215 -14.92 -5.08 13.10
C SER A 215 -15.04 -6.54 12.67
N ALA A 216 -15.03 -6.83 11.37
CA ALA A 216 -15.18 -8.17 10.83
C ALA A 216 -13.94 -9.04 11.06
N ASP A 217 -14.09 -10.31 11.44
CA ASP A 217 -12.96 -11.24 11.47
C ASP A 217 -12.88 -12.01 10.15
N GLY A 218 -11.66 -12.14 9.62
CA GLY A 218 -11.38 -12.72 8.31
C GLY A 218 -9.97 -12.38 7.86
N PHE A 219 -9.48 -13.10 6.85
CA PHE A 219 -8.14 -12.93 6.28
C PHE A 219 -7.84 -11.45 5.96
N ARG A 220 -8.75 -10.78 5.25
CA ARG A 220 -8.61 -9.37 4.83
C ARG A 220 -8.34 -8.48 6.03
N ASN A 221 -9.16 -8.55 7.07
CA ASN A 221 -9.10 -7.60 8.18
C ASN A 221 -7.95 -7.89 9.16
N ARG A 222 -7.55 -9.17 9.31
CA ARG A 222 -6.34 -9.57 10.04
C ARG A 222 -5.08 -9.03 9.36
N VAL A 223 -4.98 -9.16 8.03
CA VAL A 223 -3.81 -8.68 7.27
C VAL A 223 -3.80 -7.15 7.15
N GLU A 224 -4.96 -6.51 6.93
CA GLU A 224 -5.07 -5.04 6.94
C GLU A 224 -4.63 -4.48 8.31
N GLY A 225 -4.98 -5.19 9.39
CA GLY A 225 -4.40 -4.95 10.71
C GLY A 225 -5.33 -4.28 11.71
N TRP A 226 -6.65 -4.49 11.58
CA TRP A 226 -7.65 -4.00 12.54
C TRP A 226 -8.00 -5.03 13.61
N ILE A 227 -7.69 -6.31 13.37
CA ILE A 227 -7.97 -7.43 14.29
C ILE A 227 -6.67 -8.08 14.72
N ASP A 228 -6.50 -8.25 16.03
CA ASP A 228 -5.49 -9.15 16.58
C ASP A 228 -6.06 -10.58 16.60
N PRO A 229 -5.50 -11.53 15.82
CA PRO A 229 -6.00 -12.91 15.81
C PRO A 229 -5.89 -13.60 17.18
N ARG A 230 -5.07 -13.08 18.11
CA ARG A 230 -4.96 -13.58 19.49
C ARG A 230 -6.06 -13.04 20.40
N ARG A 231 -6.81 -12.02 19.95
CA ARG A 231 -7.91 -11.36 20.67
C ARG A 231 -9.05 -11.03 19.70
N PRO A 232 -9.68 -12.04 19.08
CA PRO A 232 -10.71 -11.81 18.07
C PRO A 232 -11.94 -11.09 18.65
N GLY A 233 -12.62 -10.30 17.82
CA GLY A 233 -13.86 -9.60 18.18
C GLY A 233 -13.69 -8.20 18.78
N GLN A 234 -12.47 -7.66 18.83
CA GLN A 234 -12.20 -6.27 19.21
C GLN A 234 -11.29 -5.60 18.17
N VAL A 235 -11.54 -4.33 17.88
CA VAL A 235 -10.60 -3.52 17.10
C VAL A 235 -9.33 -3.35 17.93
N ALA A 236 -8.21 -3.84 17.41
CA ALA A 236 -6.94 -3.84 18.08
C ALA A 236 -6.16 -2.53 17.84
N ALA A 237 -5.10 -2.33 18.62
CA ALA A 237 -4.00 -1.45 18.19
C ALA A 237 -3.47 -1.91 16.81
N PRO A 238 -2.80 -1.04 16.03
CA PRO A 238 -2.33 -1.37 14.68
C PRO A 238 -1.59 -2.72 14.62
N GLN A 239 -2.11 -3.67 13.82
CA GLN A 239 -1.47 -4.96 13.54
C GLN A 239 -0.97 -5.00 12.08
N MET A 240 -0.16 -6.00 11.74
CA MET A 240 0.19 -6.35 10.35
C MET A 240 0.50 -5.12 9.46
N HIS A 241 -0.25 -4.90 8.38
CA HIS A 241 -0.10 -3.76 7.49
C HIS A 241 -0.17 -2.41 8.23
N ASN A 242 -1.21 -2.17 9.03
CA ASN A 242 -1.38 -0.92 9.77
C ASN A 242 -0.21 -0.66 10.72
N ARG A 243 0.31 -1.72 11.34
CA ARG A 243 1.47 -1.66 12.23
C ARG A 243 2.72 -1.18 11.51
N VAL A 244 2.96 -1.65 10.28
CA VAL A 244 4.11 -1.23 9.46
C VAL A 244 4.01 0.26 9.11
N HIS A 245 2.81 0.74 8.75
CA HIS A 245 2.58 2.18 8.51
C HIS A 245 2.95 3.04 9.72
N VAL A 246 2.44 2.66 10.90
CA VAL A 246 2.70 3.40 12.14
C VAL A 246 4.16 3.28 12.57
N TRP A 247 4.75 2.07 12.47
CA TRP A 247 6.13 1.82 12.87
C TRP A 247 7.12 2.62 12.03
N VAL A 248 6.96 2.70 10.69
CA VAL A 248 7.83 3.53 9.84
C VAL A 248 7.62 5.01 10.15
N GLY A 249 6.37 5.43 10.37
CA GLY A 249 6.02 6.80 10.73
C GLY A 249 6.39 7.83 9.64
N GLY A 250 6.37 9.11 10.00
CA GLY A 250 6.63 10.19 9.06
C GLY A 250 5.65 10.19 7.89
N ASP A 251 6.18 10.19 6.67
CA ASP A 251 5.37 10.19 5.44
C ASP A 251 4.63 8.87 5.22
N MET A 252 4.96 7.75 5.89
CA MET A 252 4.18 6.50 5.83
C MET A 252 2.86 6.55 6.63
N GLY A 253 2.66 7.55 7.49
CA GLY A 253 1.48 7.61 8.37
C GLY A 253 0.19 8.15 7.72
N PRO A 254 0.21 9.32 7.03
CA PRO A 254 -1.00 9.93 6.49
C PRO A 254 -1.59 9.18 5.30
N GLY A 255 -2.79 9.58 4.83
CA GLY A 255 -3.36 9.06 3.58
C GLY A 255 -2.54 9.37 2.32
N SER A 256 -1.51 10.21 2.45
CA SER A 256 -0.47 10.44 1.44
C SER A 256 0.73 9.49 1.61
N SER A 257 0.55 8.34 2.26
CA SER A 257 1.59 7.34 2.53
C SER A 257 2.36 6.83 1.32
N PRO A 258 1.81 6.79 0.08
CA PRO A 258 2.60 6.44 -1.10
C PRO A 258 3.73 7.41 -1.44
N ASN A 259 3.87 8.54 -0.72
CA ASN A 259 5.07 9.36 -0.83
C ASN A 259 6.34 8.57 -0.53
N ASP A 260 6.28 7.64 0.43
CA ASP A 260 7.38 6.76 0.78
C ASP A 260 7.38 5.51 -0.11
N PRO A 261 8.47 5.18 -0.84
CA PRO A 261 8.58 3.93 -1.57
C PRO A 261 8.34 2.67 -0.72
N LEU A 262 8.56 2.72 0.61
CA LEU A 262 8.23 1.62 1.52
C LEU A 262 6.75 1.23 1.49
N PHE A 263 5.85 2.15 1.12
CA PHE A 263 4.43 1.86 0.89
C PHE A 263 4.28 0.66 -0.04
N TYR A 264 4.93 0.71 -1.20
CA TYR A 264 4.77 -0.30 -2.23
C TYR A 264 5.39 -1.64 -1.83
N LEU A 265 6.48 -1.61 -1.06
CA LEU A 265 7.13 -2.82 -0.54
C LEU A 265 6.29 -3.49 0.55
N ASN A 266 5.70 -2.69 1.46
CA ASN A 266 4.75 -3.16 2.45
C ASN A 266 3.54 -3.81 1.76
N HIS A 267 2.94 -3.11 0.80
CA HIS A 267 1.77 -3.59 0.08
C HIS A 267 2.09 -4.80 -0.83
N CYS A 268 3.31 -4.94 -1.36
CA CYS A 268 3.72 -6.16 -2.05
C CYS A 268 3.81 -7.36 -1.07
N ASN A 269 4.24 -7.16 0.18
CA ASN A 269 4.21 -8.26 1.15
C ASN A 269 2.77 -8.59 1.60
N VAL A 270 1.89 -7.59 1.74
CA VAL A 270 0.44 -7.79 1.95
C VAL A 270 -0.18 -8.59 0.80
N ASP A 271 0.15 -8.22 -0.44
CA ASP A 271 -0.31 -8.89 -1.63
C ASP A 271 0.24 -10.33 -1.75
N ARG A 272 1.49 -10.54 -1.34
CA ARG A 272 2.14 -11.85 -1.24
C ARG A 272 1.45 -12.76 -0.22
N LEU A 273 1.08 -12.22 0.95
CA LEU A 273 0.24 -12.93 1.93
C LEU A 273 -1.10 -13.32 1.30
N TRP A 274 -1.72 -12.41 0.54
CA TRP A 274 -2.98 -12.68 -0.13
C TRP A 274 -2.87 -13.74 -1.23
N GLU A 275 -1.84 -13.71 -2.07
CA GLU A 275 -1.58 -14.81 -3.02
C GLU A 275 -1.37 -16.14 -2.32
N GLY A 276 -0.63 -16.15 -1.20
CA GLY A 276 -0.49 -17.33 -0.36
C GLY A 276 -1.84 -17.86 0.12
N TRP A 277 -2.73 -16.99 0.58
CA TRP A 277 -4.07 -17.38 1.01
C TRP A 277 -4.93 -17.89 -0.17
N LEU A 278 -4.97 -17.16 -1.28
CA LEU A 278 -5.75 -17.49 -2.48
C LEU A 278 -5.38 -18.86 -3.06
N ALA A 279 -4.08 -19.19 -3.07
CA ALA A 279 -3.58 -20.49 -3.54
C ALA A 279 -4.10 -21.68 -2.71
N ARG A 280 -4.47 -21.45 -1.45
CA ARG A 280 -4.98 -22.48 -0.52
C ARG A 280 -6.51 -22.54 -0.45
N THR A 281 -7.20 -21.47 -0.86
CA THR A 281 -8.66 -21.33 -0.69
C THR A 281 -9.45 -21.36 -1.99
N GLY A 282 -8.80 -21.64 -3.12
CA GLY A 282 -9.46 -21.69 -4.43
C GLY A 282 -9.77 -20.31 -5.01
N ARG A 283 -8.95 -19.31 -4.66
CA ARG A 283 -9.03 -17.92 -5.14
C ARG A 283 -10.41 -17.25 -4.94
N ILE A 284 -10.99 -17.37 -3.74
CA ILE A 284 -12.31 -16.80 -3.43
C ILE A 284 -12.25 -15.34 -2.97
N TYR A 285 -13.34 -14.59 -3.20
CA TYR A 285 -13.56 -13.23 -2.69
C TYR A 285 -14.92 -13.14 -2.00
N GLN A 286 -14.99 -12.38 -0.91
CA GLN A 286 -16.24 -12.12 -0.19
C GLN A 286 -16.35 -10.62 0.12
N PRO A 287 -17.49 -9.97 -0.19
CA PRO A 287 -18.76 -10.53 -0.66
C PRO A 287 -18.73 -10.94 -2.14
N GLY A 288 -19.16 -12.17 -2.42
CA GLY A 288 -19.20 -12.74 -3.76
C GLY A 288 -20.35 -12.22 -4.63
N VAL A 289 -20.49 -12.76 -5.85
CA VAL A 289 -21.56 -12.38 -6.80
C VAL A 289 -22.94 -12.64 -6.19
N GLY A 290 -23.82 -11.65 -6.26
CA GLY A 290 -25.21 -11.79 -5.80
C GLY A 290 -25.38 -11.82 -4.27
N ALA A 291 -24.36 -11.45 -3.50
CA ALA A 291 -24.52 -11.28 -2.07
C ALA A 291 -25.48 -10.09 -1.80
N ASP A 292 -26.67 -10.40 -1.28
CA ASP A 292 -27.76 -9.44 -0.97
C ASP A 292 -27.36 -8.29 -0.03
N GLN A 293 -26.14 -8.31 0.51
CA GLN A 293 -25.60 -7.34 1.47
C GLN A 293 -24.19 -6.82 1.10
N ALA A 294 -23.72 -7.01 -0.14
CA ALA A 294 -22.45 -6.43 -0.56
C ALA A 294 -22.53 -4.88 -0.49
N PRO A 295 -21.72 -4.20 0.33
CA PRO A 295 -21.68 -2.75 0.31
C PRO A 295 -21.20 -2.25 -1.05
N SER A 296 -21.79 -1.16 -1.54
CA SER A 296 -21.36 -0.52 -2.79
C SER A 296 -19.91 -0.08 -2.67
N GLY A 297 -19.12 -0.45 -3.68
CA GLY A 297 -17.67 -0.23 -3.75
C GLY A 297 -16.84 -1.32 -3.06
N GLN A 298 -17.47 -2.42 -2.62
CA GLN A 298 -16.82 -3.53 -1.93
C GLN A 298 -17.12 -4.89 -2.58
N GLY A 299 -18.09 -4.95 -3.49
CA GLY A 299 -18.50 -6.16 -4.19
C GLY A 299 -17.46 -6.66 -5.18
N VAL A 300 -17.48 -7.97 -5.45
CA VAL A 300 -16.50 -8.62 -6.34
C VAL A 300 -16.47 -8.05 -7.77
N ASN A 301 -17.57 -7.45 -8.23
CA ASN A 301 -17.70 -6.84 -9.56
C ASN A 301 -17.75 -5.31 -9.51
N ASP A 302 -17.56 -4.69 -8.35
CA ASP A 302 -17.52 -3.24 -8.25
C ASP A 302 -16.23 -2.73 -8.90
N THR A 303 -16.38 -1.69 -9.73
CA THR A 303 -15.25 -1.04 -10.39
C THR A 303 -14.38 -0.32 -9.36
N MET A 304 -13.10 -0.67 -9.30
CA MET A 304 -12.14 -0.03 -8.41
C MET A 304 -11.72 1.34 -8.95
N VAL A 305 -11.69 2.34 -8.06
CA VAL A 305 -11.31 3.70 -8.41
C VAL A 305 -9.89 3.73 -8.94
N THR A 306 -9.69 4.33 -10.11
CA THR A 306 -8.38 4.57 -10.73
C THR A 306 -8.22 6.00 -11.23
N LEU A 307 -7.01 6.55 -11.08
CA LEU A 307 -6.59 7.77 -11.80
C LEU A 307 -5.63 7.45 -12.96
N LEU A 308 -5.08 6.23 -13.03
CA LEU A 308 -4.07 5.84 -14.00
C LEU A 308 -4.37 4.44 -14.56
N GLY A 309 -4.47 4.37 -15.89
CA GLY A 309 -4.80 3.14 -16.61
C GLY A 309 -6.25 2.72 -16.42
N GLU A 310 -6.62 1.63 -17.09
CA GLU A 310 -8.01 1.13 -17.07
C GLU A 310 -8.41 0.66 -15.67
N PRO A 311 -9.67 0.90 -15.25
CA PRO A 311 -10.17 0.36 -13.99
C PRO A 311 -10.33 -1.16 -14.08
N LEU A 312 -10.14 -1.83 -12.95
CA LEU A 312 -10.39 -3.26 -12.80
C LEU A 312 -11.43 -3.51 -11.70
N THR A 313 -11.98 -4.72 -11.64
CA THR A 313 -12.80 -5.21 -10.53
C THR A 313 -12.01 -6.21 -9.68
N PRO A 314 -12.43 -6.48 -8.42
CA PRO A 314 -11.83 -7.55 -7.63
C PRO A 314 -11.79 -8.89 -8.36
N ALA A 315 -12.86 -9.26 -9.07
CA ALA A 315 -12.93 -10.49 -9.87
C ALA A 315 -11.77 -10.60 -10.86
N GLN A 316 -11.40 -9.50 -11.50
CA GLN A 316 -10.34 -9.48 -12.52
C GLN A 316 -8.94 -9.64 -11.93
N VAL A 317 -8.72 -9.29 -10.66
CA VAL A 317 -7.39 -9.33 -10.03
C VAL A 317 -7.19 -10.52 -9.08
N LEU A 318 -8.17 -11.43 -8.99
CA LEU A 318 -8.05 -12.65 -8.18
C LEU A 318 -6.98 -13.61 -8.66
N ASP A 319 -6.71 -13.62 -9.97
CA ASP A 319 -5.60 -14.36 -10.55
C ASP A 319 -4.56 -13.38 -11.08
N ALA A 320 -3.46 -13.23 -10.35
CA ALA A 320 -2.39 -12.33 -10.72
C ALA A 320 -1.38 -12.92 -11.72
N SER A 321 -1.51 -14.21 -12.07
CA SER A 321 -0.49 -14.97 -12.81
C SER A 321 -0.21 -14.45 -14.23
N ALA A 322 -1.15 -13.67 -14.79
CA ALA A 322 -0.96 -13.00 -16.08
C ALA A 322 0.02 -11.82 -16.02
N TRP A 323 0.29 -11.27 -14.84
CA TRP A 323 1.12 -10.06 -14.65
C TRP A 323 2.43 -10.34 -13.94
N TYR A 324 2.38 -11.09 -12.83
CA TYR A 324 3.55 -11.35 -12.00
C TYR A 324 3.43 -12.67 -11.21
N ALA A 325 4.55 -13.08 -10.62
CA ALA A 325 4.61 -14.13 -9.61
C ALA A 325 5.50 -13.68 -8.44
N TYR A 326 5.31 -14.28 -7.26
CA TYR A 326 6.27 -14.17 -6.17
C TYR A 326 7.28 -15.33 -6.23
N ASP A 327 8.56 -15.04 -5.94
CA ASP A 327 9.61 -16.06 -5.84
C ASP A 327 9.33 -17.08 -4.71
N ARG A 328 8.68 -16.63 -3.63
CA ARG A 328 8.30 -17.42 -2.48
C ARG A 328 6.99 -16.93 -1.88
N LEU A 329 6.01 -17.82 -1.72
CA LEU A 329 4.83 -17.55 -0.90
C LEU A 329 5.11 -17.89 0.58
N PRO A 330 4.48 -17.18 1.54
CA PRO A 330 4.58 -17.49 2.96
C PRO A 330 3.99 -18.88 3.23
N ALA A 331 4.66 -19.64 4.10
CA ALA A 331 4.32 -21.03 4.43
C ALA A 331 3.01 -21.16 5.21
#